data_AF-A0A4P9Z1G6-F1
#
_entry.id   AF-A0A4P9Z1G6-F1
#
_cell.length_a   1.000
_cell.length_b   1.000
_cell.length_c   1.000
_cell.angle_alpha   90.00
_cell.angle_beta   90.00
_cell.angle_gamma   90.00
#
_symmetry.space_group_name_H-M   'P 1'
#
loop_
_entity.id
_entity.type
_entity.pdbx_description
1 polymer ?
#
loop_
_entity_poly.entity_id
_entity_poly.type
_entity_poly.pdbx_seq_one_letter_code
_entity_poly.pdbx_strand_id
1 'polypeptide(L)'
;MPPPIKRLLLVFIHGFCGDETTFKDFPKDLREYLDKKLAGIEVKELVYLQGPTHGSFAEAVSEFCEWLLKRIKKQRRIKKQRRMKKDPIHVILLGHSMGGLLGKCIYSQHRSLLSLTILAC
;
A
#
# COMPACT_ATOMS: atom_id res chain seq x y z
N MET A 1 -9.41 -23.25 -8.33
CA MET A 1 -10.14 -22.13 -7.67
C MET A 1 -10.43 -21.05 -8.71
N PRO A 2 -11.61 -20.41 -8.70
CA PRO A 2 -11.89 -19.30 -9.59
C PRO A 2 -10.91 -18.14 -9.33
N PRO A 3 -10.58 -17.32 -10.34
CA PRO A 3 -9.66 -16.20 -10.18
C PRO A 3 -10.21 -15.21 -9.14
N PRO A 4 -9.34 -14.66 -8.26
CA PRO A 4 -9.76 -13.77 -7.19
C PRO A 4 -10.49 -12.55 -7.74
N ILE A 5 -11.62 -12.22 -7.12
CA ILE A 5 -12.55 -11.19 -7.58
C ILE A 5 -12.03 -9.82 -7.07
N LYS A 6 -11.71 -9.74 -5.78
CA LYS A 6 -11.22 -8.52 -5.14
C LYS A 6 -9.69 -8.51 -5.03
N ARG A 7 -9.10 -7.33 -4.90
CA ARG A 7 -7.66 -7.18 -4.65
C ARG A 7 -7.43 -6.29 -3.44
N LEU A 8 -6.51 -6.72 -2.58
CA LEU A 8 -6.04 -5.98 -1.42
C LEU A 8 -4.57 -5.59 -1.64
N LEU A 9 -4.25 -4.30 -1.53
CA LEU A 9 -2.88 -3.82 -1.47
C LEU A 9 -2.53 -3.42 -0.05
N LEU A 10 -1.51 -4.07 0.49
CA LEU A 10 -0.84 -3.71 1.73
C LEU A 10 0.34 -2.80 1.35
N VAL A 11 0.30 -1.54 1.78
CA VAL A 11 1.33 -0.55 1.46
C VAL A 11 2.06 -0.21 2.75
N PHE A 12 3.31 -0.65 2.84
CA PHE A 12 4.19 -0.42 3.97
C PHE A 12 4.93 0.90 3.79
N ILE A 13 4.91 1.74 4.83
CA ILE A 13 5.51 3.07 4.84
C ILE A 13 6.51 3.11 6.00
N HIS A 14 7.80 3.18 5.69
CA HIS A 14 8.83 3.22 6.71
C HIS A 14 8.88 4.58 7.44
N GLY A 15 9.51 4.60 8.60
CA GLY A 15 9.80 5.81 9.37
C GLY A 15 11.10 6.50 8.91
N PHE A 16 11.64 7.39 9.73
CA PHE A 16 12.92 8.06 9.46
C PHE A 16 14.06 7.05 9.22
N CYS A 17 14.90 7.30 8.21
CA CYS A 17 16.02 6.42 7.80
C CYS A 17 15.65 4.96 7.50
N GLY A 18 14.39 4.68 7.16
CA GLY A 18 14.02 3.35 6.71
C GLY A 18 14.62 3.02 5.34
N ASP A 19 15.05 1.77 5.18
CA ASP A 19 15.52 1.19 3.93
C ASP A 19 14.76 -0.11 3.59
N GLU A 20 15.26 -0.86 2.61
CA GLU A 20 14.72 -2.15 2.15
C GLU A 20 14.68 -3.22 3.24
N THR A 21 15.51 -3.08 4.29
CA THR A 21 15.61 -4.02 5.39
C THR A 21 14.71 -3.66 6.57
N THR A 22 14.13 -2.45 6.60
CA THR A 22 13.28 -1.96 7.71
C THR A 22 12.24 -2.98 8.15
N PHE A 23 11.54 -3.57 7.17
CA PHE A 23 10.45 -4.50 7.45
C PHE A 23 10.87 -5.97 7.35
N LYS A 24 12.08 -6.26 6.84
CA LYS A 24 12.56 -7.63 6.59
C LYS A 24 11.49 -8.46 5.85
N ASP A 25 11.21 -9.67 6.32
CA ASP A 25 10.19 -10.57 5.74
C ASP A 25 8.75 -10.26 6.15
N PHE A 26 8.53 -9.33 7.10
CA PHE A 26 7.18 -9.05 7.62
C PHE A 26 6.13 -8.73 6.55
N PRO A 27 6.41 -7.92 5.50
CA PRO A 27 5.44 -7.64 4.44
C PRO A 27 5.02 -8.90 3.68
N LYS A 28 5.99 -9.78 3.42
CA LYS A 28 5.78 -11.03 2.71
C LYS A 28 5.00 -12.01 3.57
N ASP A 29 5.41 -12.19 4.83
CA ASP A 29 4.75 -13.08 5.79
C ASP A 29 3.29 -12.68 6.00
N LEU A 30 3.03 -11.38 6.17
CA LEU A 30 1.67 -10.87 6.34
C LEU A 30 0.82 -11.06 5.07
N ARG A 31 1.40 -10.82 3.87
CA ARG A 31 0.70 -11.12 2.61
C ARG A 31 0.32 -12.59 2.57
N GLU A 32 1.27 -13.50 2.75
CA GLU A 32 1.04 -14.94 2.62
C GLU A 32 0.03 -15.46 3.63
N TYR A 33 0.08 -14.95 4.85
CA TYR A 33 -0.91 -15.25 5.87
C TYR A 33 -2.31 -14.82 5.43
N LEU A 34 -2.47 -13.57 4.97
CA LEU A 34 -3.77 -13.05 4.54
C LEU A 34 -4.27 -13.70 3.25
N ASP A 35 -3.40 -14.01 2.30
CA ASP A 35 -3.76 -14.68 1.04
C ASP A 35 -4.32 -16.09 1.30
N LYS A 36 -3.79 -16.80 2.31
CA LYS A 36 -4.33 -18.10 2.77
C LYS A 36 -5.67 -17.97 3.49
N LYS A 37 -5.91 -16.86 4.19
CA LYS A 37 -7.11 -16.66 5.03
C LYS A 37 -8.27 -16.01 4.27
N LEU A 38 -8.00 -15.18 3.27
CA LEU A 38 -8.99 -14.39 2.55
C LEU A 38 -9.30 -15.02 1.19
N ALA A 39 -10.17 -16.04 1.19
CA ALA A 39 -10.60 -16.70 -0.03
C ALA A 39 -11.21 -15.70 -1.04
N GLY A 40 -10.74 -15.75 -2.30
CA GLY A 40 -11.26 -14.91 -3.38
C GLY A 40 -10.74 -13.47 -3.40
N ILE A 41 -9.75 -13.14 -2.56
CA ILE A 41 -9.05 -11.85 -2.55
C ILE A 41 -7.58 -12.09 -2.91
N GLU A 42 -7.08 -11.39 -3.94
CA GLU A 42 -5.64 -11.37 -4.25
C GLU A 42 -4.96 -10.35 -3.34
N VAL A 43 -4.05 -10.79 -2.47
CA VAL A 43 -3.29 -9.89 -1.60
C VAL A 43 -1.95 -9.57 -2.25
N LYS A 44 -1.58 -8.28 -2.26
CA LYS A 44 -0.24 -7.81 -2.68
C LYS A 44 0.36 -6.90 -1.65
N GLU A 45 1.65 -7.04 -1.44
CA GLU A 45 2.49 -6.14 -0.66
C GLU A 45 3.21 -5.13 -1.57
N LEU A 46 3.35 -3.91 -1.08
CA LEU A 46 4.24 -2.89 -1.63
C LEU A 46 4.96 -2.23 -0.46
N VAL A 47 6.27 -2.07 -0.58
CA VAL A 47 7.05 -1.26 0.34
C VAL A 47 7.33 0.08 -0.34
N TYR A 48 6.94 1.17 0.31
CA TYR A 48 7.36 2.51 -0.08
C TYR A 48 8.75 2.72 0.49
N LEU A 49 9.74 2.70 -0.40
CA LEU A 49 11.14 2.99 -0.12
C LEU A 49 11.38 4.41 -0.61
N GLN A 50 11.47 5.36 0.31
CA GLN A 50 11.88 6.71 -0.04
C GLN A 50 13.40 6.77 0.11
N GLY A 51 14.06 7.40 -0.87
CA GLY A 51 15.43 7.87 -0.65
C GLY A 51 15.47 8.92 0.46
N PRO A 52 16.66 9.45 0.81
CA PRO A 52 16.76 10.55 1.77
C PRO A 52 15.83 11.69 1.34
N THR A 53 14.82 11.99 2.16
CA THR A 53 13.96 13.16 1.96
C THR A 53 14.79 14.39 2.24
N HIS A 54 15.36 14.98 1.19
CA HIS A 54 16.04 16.27 1.23
C HIS A 54 15.05 17.45 1.28
N GLY A 55 13.75 17.19 1.42
CA GLY A 55 12.66 18.16 1.32
C GLY A 55 11.74 18.22 2.55
N SER A 56 10.68 19.01 2.44
CA SER A 56 9.68 19.20 3.49
C SER A 56 8.75 17.99 3.64
N PHE A 57 8.09 17.86 4.80
CA PHE A 57 7.07 16.82 5.00
C PHE A 57 5.92 16.92 3.98
N ALA A 58 5.55 18.13 3.54
CA ALA A 58 4.52 18.34 2.54
C ALA A 58 4.90 17.77 1.17
N GLU A 59 6.17 17.89 0.79
CA GLU A 59 6.70 17.28 -0.43
C GLU A 59 6.65 15.75 -0.34
N ALA A 60 7.05 15.17 0.81
CA ALA A 60 6.95 13.73 1.03
C ALA A 60 5.50 13.20 0.91
N VAL A 61 4.52 13.97 1.40
CA VAL A 61 3.09 13.66 1.21
C VAL A 61 2.72 13.68 -0.27
N SER A 62 3.10 14.71 -1.01
CA SER A 62 2.81 14.82 -2.45
C SER A 62 3.44 13.66 -3.26
N GLU A 63 4.73 13.39 -3.02
CA GLU A 63 5.48 12.32 -3.68
C GLU A 63 4.88 10.94 -3.39
N PHE A 64 4.57 10.66 -2.12
CA PHE A 64 3.93 9.40 -1.74
C PHE A 64 2.55 9.25 -2.40
N CYS A 65 1.75 10.31 -2.46
CA CYS A 65 0.46 10.29 -3.11
C CYS A 65 0.59 9.94 -4.60
N GLU A 66 1.49 10.62 -5.32
CA GLU A 66 1.74 10.35 -6.73
C GLU A 66 2.21 8.91 -6.96
N TRP A 67 3.18 8.46 -6.15
CA TRP A 67 3.69 7.09 -6.17
C TRP A 67 2.57 6.07 -5.97
N LEU A 68 1.71 6.27 -4.98
CA LEU A 68 0.61 5.37 -4.65
C LEU A 68 -0.43 5.33 -5.78
N LEU A 69 -0.83 6.48 -6.31
CA LEU A 69 -1.78 6.57 -7.42
C LEU A 69 -1.24 5.86 -8.67
N LYS A 70 0.06 6.00 -8.97
CA LYS A 70 0.71 5.30 -10.09
C LYS A 70 0.66 3.79 -9.90
N ARG A 71 0.89 3.29 -8.69
CA ARG A 71 0.79 1.85 -8.36
C ARG A 71 -0.64 1.34 -8.49
N ILE A 72 -1.63 2.05 -7.96
CA ILE A 72 -3.05 1.69 -8.10
C ILE A 72 -3.46 1.65 -9.58
N LYS A 73 -3.10 2.66 -10.37
CA LYS A 73 -3.36 2.69 -11.82
C LYS A 73 -2.72 1.50 -12.54
N LYS A 74 -1.46 1.15 -12.22
CA LYS A 74 -0.79 -0.04 -12.76
C LYS A 74 -1.57 -1.32 -12.44
N GLN A 75 -2.02 -1.49 -11.20
CA GLN A 75 -2.81 -2.66 -10.79
C GLN A 75 -4.16 -2.74 -11.51
N ARG A 76 -4.85 -1.61 -11.70
CA ARG A 76 -6.09 -1.52 -12.51
C ARG A 76 -5.85 -1.92 -13.96
N ARG A 77 -4.74 -1.45 -14.57
CA ARG A 77 -4.35 -1.82 -15.94
C ARG A 77 -4.13 -3.33 -16.07
N ILE A 78 -3.44 -3.94 -15.11
CA ILE A 78 -3.22 -5.40 -15.07
C ILE A 78 -4.55 -6.16 -14.99
N LYS A 79 -5.51 -5.75 -14.13
CA LYS A 79 -6.83 -6.40 -14.07
C LYS A 79 -7.57 -6.28 -15.40
N LYS A 80 -7.54 -5.10 -16.03
CA LYS A 80 -8.18 -4.86 -17.34
C LYS A 80 -7.58 -5.76 -18.43
N GLN A 81 -6.25 -5.89 -18.48
CA GLN A 81 -5.57 -6.72 -19.48
C GLN A 81 -5.90 -8.22 -19.31
N ARG A 82 -6.08 -8.67 -18.07
CA ARG A 82 -6.50 -10.05 -17.75
C ARG A 82 -8.01 -10.29 -17.90
N ARG A 83 -8.76 -9.33 -18.47
CA ARG A 83 -10.23 -9.37 -18.61
C ARG A 83 -10.96 -9.67 -17.29
N MET A 84 -10.37 -9.30 -16.17
CA MET A 84 -11.01 -9.45 -14.86
C MET A 84 -12.10 -8.38 -14.69
N LYS A 85 -13.12 -8.68 -13.89
CA LYS A 85 -14.16 -7.71 -13.52
C LYS A 85 -13.53 -6.43 -12.94
N LYS A 86 -14.21 -5.29 -13.11
CA LYS A 86 -13.82 -3.97 -12.56
C LYS A 86 -14.05 -3.91 -11.04
N ASP A 87 -13.62 -4.94 -10.31
CA ASP A 87 -13.81 -5.02 -8.88
C ASP A 87 -12.86 -4.05 -8.16
N PRO A 88 -13.31 -3.47 -7.03
CA PRO A 88 -12.54 -2.49 -6.28
C PRO A 88 -11.18 -3.04 -5.85
N ILE A 89 -10.20 -2.15 -5.86
CA ILE A 89 -8.88 -2.38 -5.28
C ILE A 89 -8.91 -1.70 -3.91
N HIS A 90 -8.81 -2.49 -2.86
CA HIS A 90 -8.71 -2.00 -1.49
C HIS A 90 -7.24 -1.72 -1.17
N VAL A 91 -6.98 -0.62 -0.48
CA VAL A 91 -5.64 -0.20 -0.09
C VAL A 91 -5.62 -0.02 1.42
N ILE A 92 -4.68 -0.70 2.07
CA ILE A 92 -4.37 -0.56 3.49
C ILE A 92 -2.97 0.03 3.61
N LEU A 93 -2.87 1.16 4.31
CA LEU A 93 -1.60 1.78 4.64
C LEU A 93 -1.11 1.25 5.99
N LEU A 94 0.13 0.77 6.03
CA LEU A 94 0.81 0.22 7.20
C LEU A 94 2.03 1.09 7.45
N GLY A 95 1.89 2.10 8.31
CA GLY A 95 2.95 3.05 8.57
C GLY A 95 3.65 2.77 9.90
N HIS A 96 4.98 2.75 9.88
CA HIS A 96 5.81 2.66 11.08
C HIS A 96 6.34 4.04 11.48
N SER A 97 6.22 4.42 12.76
CA SER A 97 6.72 5.70 13.28
C SER A 97 6.26 6.90 12.42
N MET A 98 7.18 7.73 11.91
CA MET A 98 6.88 8.88 11.03
C MET A 98 6.12 8.46 9.75
N GLY A 99 6.33 7.25 9.23
CA GLY A 99 5.57 6.72 8.10
C GLY A 99 4.08 6.57 8.40
N GLY A 100 3.73 6.37 9.68
CA GLY A 100 2.35 6.40 10.16
C GLY A 100 1.69 7.77 10.01
N LEU A 101 2.43 8.85 10.29
CA LEU A 101 1.94 10.23 10.10
C LEU A 101 1.72 10.55 8.62
N LEU A 102 2.67 10.13 7.76
CA LEU A 102 2.54 10.24 6.31
C LEU A 102 1.28 9.51 5.82
N GLY A 103 1.08 8.25 6.25
CA GLY A 103 -0.11 7.47 5.93
C GLY A 103 -1.42 8.13 6.40
N LYS A 104 -1.45 8.64 7.63
CA LYS A 104 -2.60 9.36 8.19
C LYS A 104 -2.95 10.61 7.38
N CYS A 105 -1.95 11.39 6.98
CA CYS A 105 -2.15 12.61 6.20
C CYS A 105 -2.84 12.29 4.86
N ILE A 106 -2.33 11.28 4.16
CA ILE A 106 -2.86 10.84 2.87
C ILE A 106 -4.27 10.28 3.01
N TYR A 107 -4.52 9.50 4.08
CA TYR A 107 -5.86 9.01 4.38
C TYR A 107 -6.87 10.13 4.60
N SER A 108 -6.48 11.19 5.31
CA SER A 108 -7.34 12.36 5.53
C SER A 108 -7.65 13.09 4.22
N GLN A 109 -6.70 13.18 3.30
CA GLN A 109 -6.87 13.88 2.02
C GLN A 109 -7.61 13.03 0.96
N HIS A 110 -7.47 11.70 1.01
CA HIS A 110 -7.92 10.78 -0.03
C HIS A 110 -8.77 9.63 0.52
N ARG A 111 -9.67 9.93 1.47
CA ARG A 111 -10.53 8.95 2.15
C ARG A 111 -11.35 8.06 1.21
N SER A 112 -11.75 8.55 0.04
CA SER A 112 -12.51 7.77 -0.95
C SER A 112 -11.68 6.71 -1.69
N LEU A 113 -10.35 6.81 -1.66
CA LEU A 113 -9.43 5.89 -2.34
C LEU A 113 -8.82 4.84 -1.41
N LEU A 114 -8.92 5.04 -0.09
CA LEU A 114 -8.22 4.25 0.91
C LEU A 114 -9.21 3.53 1.83
N SER A 115 -8.94 2.27 2.11
CA SER A 115 -9.85 1.43 2.89
C SER A 115 -9.50 1.41 4.38
N LEU A 116 -8.22 1.56 4.74
CA LEU A 116 -7.76 1.58 6.13
C LEU A 116 -6.35 2.16 6.24
N THR A 117 -6.05 2.81 7.36
CA THR A 117 -4.68 3.15 7.77
C THR A 117 -4.43 2.56 9.16
N ILE A 118 -3.37 1.79 9.31
CA ILE A 118 -2.90 1.26 10.59
C ILE A 118 -1.57 1.94 10.90
N LEU A 119 -1.53 2.59 12.07
CA LEU A 119 -0.29 3.08 12.67
C LEU A 119 0.31 1.93 13.50
N ALA A 120 1.49 1.46 13.12
CA ALA A 120 2.34 0.68 14.01
C ALA A 120 3.31 1.65 14.69
N CYS A 121 3.16 1.80 16.01
CA CYS A 121 4.09 2.55 16.85
C CYS A 121 5.42 1.83 16.95
#